data_AF-A0A2V6IVF6-F1
#
_entry.id   AF-A0A2V6IVF6-F1
#
_cell.length_a   1.000
_cell.length_b   1.000
_cell.length_c   1.000
_cell.angle_alpha   90.00
_cell.angle_beta   90.00
_cell.angle_gamma   90.00
#
_symmetry.space_group_name_H-M   'P 1'
#
loop_
_entity.id
_entity.type
_entity.pdbx_description
1 polymer ?
#
loop_
_entity_poly.entity_id
_entity_poly.type
_entity_poly.pdbx_seq_one_letter_code
_entity_poly.pdbx_strand_id
1 'polypeptide(L)'
;MTNGRKSGAATALTLLLAINLFNYIDRYVLASVLPTLKQEFLAGDPNQNGKAGLWTTAFLISYMFTAPIFGWLADRFSRWILIGTSVALWSLASGWSGLATSFGVLLCTRLFVGIGEAGYGPAAPTIIADLYPLKTRGRVLAWFYVAIPVGSALGYAYGGKVADLLNWRWAFYLVVPPGLLLAALCFFMREPRATSEAKGPPPLRDYRGLFRIRSYVLNTAAMTVMTFAIGGFSAWMPDYIFLDRRAEFPPSQNLLGSIDLTFGAITAAAGLLATLCGGWAGDKL
;
A
#
# COMPACT_ATOMS: atom_id res chain seq x y z
N MET A 1 24.58 -4.43 28.47
CA MET A 1 24.37 -3.61 27.25
C MET A 1 23.25 -4.13 26.31
N THR A 2 22.31 -4.97 26.78
CA THR A 2 21.33 -5.69 25.93
C THR A 2 19.93 -5.06 25.87
N ASN A 3 19.52 -4.23 26.84
CA ASN A 3 18.17 -3.65 26.89
C ASN A 3 17.93 -2.51 25.88
N GLY A 4 18.91 -1.62 25.65
CA GLY A 4 18.74 -0.49 24.72
C GLY A 4 18.58 -0.91 23.26
N ARG A 5 19.24 -2.01 22.85
CA ARG A 5 19.18 -2.53 21.47
C ARG A 5 17.86 -3.23 21.15
N LYS A 6 17.25 -3.90 22.14
CA LYS A 6 15.90 -4.50 22.02
C LYS A 6 14.81 -3.42 21.95
N SER A 7 14.94 -2.35 22.74
CA SER A 7 13.99 -1.23 22.72
C SER A 7 13.96 -0.54 21.35
N GLY A 8 15.12 -0.24 20.75
CA GLY A 8 15.18 0.40 19.43
C GLY A 8 14.63 -0.46 18.28
N ALA A 9 14.83 -1.78 18.33
CA ALA A 9 14.29 -2.71 17.34
C ALA A 9 12.76 -2.83 17.41
N ALA A 10 12.20 -2.79 18.63
CA ALA A 10 10.75 -2.78 18.82
C ALA A 10 10.14 -1.46 18.31
N THR A 11 10.73 -0.31 18.66
CA THR A 11 10.28 1.01 18.16
C THR A 11 10.31 1.08 16.64
N ALA A 12 11.39 0.60 16.01
CA ALA A 12 11.49 0.53 14.55
C ALA A 12 10.41 -0.35 13.94
N LEU A 13 10.16 -1.54 14.50
CA LEU A 13 9.13 -2.43 14.03
C LEU A 13 7.74 -1.80 14.15
N THR A 14 7.42 -1.19 15.29
CA THR A 14 6.13 -0.52 15.50
C THR A 14 5.93 0.62 14.50
N LEU A 15 6.95 1.45 14.27
CA LEU A 15 6.87 2.54 13.31
C LEU A 15 6.71 2.02 11.88
N LEU A 16 7.51 1.02 11.47
CA LEU A 16 7.37 0.41 10.16
C LEU A 16 5.99 -0.23 10.00
N LEU A 17 5.48 -0.98 10.98
CA LEU A 17 4.15 -1.57 10.92
C LEU A 17 3.05 -0.50 10.82
N ALA A 18 3.16 0.60 11.59
CA ALA A 18 2.20 1.71 11.51
C ALA A 18 2.23 2.38 10.13
N ILE A 19 3.41 2.59 9.55
CA ILE A 19 3.55 3.10 8.17
C ILE A 19 2.96 2.12 7.16
N ASN A 20 3.18 0.81 7.33
CA ASN A 20 2.63 -0.19 6.41
C ASN A 20 1.09 -0.17 6.46
N LEU A 21 0.54 -0.19 7.68
CA LEU A 21 -0.90 -0.13 7.88
C LEU A 21 -1.48 1.13 7.22
N PHE A 22 -0.85 2.28 7.45
CA PHE A 22 -1.27 3.56 6.89
C PHE A 22 -1.12 3.62 5.37
N ASN A 23 -0.05 3.04 4.82
CA ASN A 23 0.15 2.91 3.38
C ASN A 23 -1.02 2.17 2.71
N TYR A 24 -1.46 1.06 3.30
CA TYR A 24 -2.60 0.31 2.77
C TYR A 24 -3.94 1.01 3.01
N ILE A 25 -4.09 1.80 4.09
CA ILE A 25 -5.27 2.66 4.24
C ILE A 25 -5.36 3.64 3.08
N ASP A 26 -4.30 4.44 2.86
CA ASP A 26 -4.24 5.47 1.82
C ASP A 26 -4.49 4.90 0.41
N ARG A 27 -3.83 3.77 0.10
CA ARG A 27 -3.94 3.09 -1.20
C ARG A 27 -5.37 2.72 -1.57
N TYR A 28 -6.21 2.38 -0.59
CA TYR A 28 -7.59 1.92 -0.84
C TYR A 28 -8.66 3.01 -0.69
N VAL A 29 -8.31 4.22 -0.24
CA VAL A 29 -9.23 5.37 -0.20
C VAL A 29 -9.80 5.68 -1.60
N LEU A 30 -8.97 5.63 -2.65
CA LEU A 30 -9.42 5.86 -4.03
C LEU A 30 -10.52 4.87 -4.43
N ALA A 31 -10.35 3.58 -4.12
CA ALA A 31 -11.29 2.55 -4.52
C ALA A 31 -12.65 2.69 -3.81
N SER A 32 -12.64 3.06 -2.52
CA SER A 32 -13.89 3.34 -1.78
C SER A 32 -14.68 4.51 -2.34
N VAL A 33 -14.01 5.59 -2.77
CA VAL A 33 -14.70 6.79 -3.26
C VAL A 33 -14.85 6.83 -4.78
N LEU A 34 -14.54 5.72 -5.46
CA LEU A 34 -14.56 5.61 -6.90
C LEU A 34 -15.93 5.94 -7.52
N PRO A 35 -17.08 5.50 -6.96
CA PRO A 35 -18.39 5.83 -7.50
C PRO A 35 -18.62 7.35 -7.57
N THR A 36 -18.27 8.06 -6.51
CA THR A 36 -18.43 9.51 -6.41
C THR A 36 -17.50 10.24 -7.38
N LEU A 37 -16.26 9.77 -7.54
CA LEU A 37 -15.31 10.32 -8.49
C LEU A 37 -15.77 10.15 -9.95
N LYS A 38 -16.35 8.99 -10.29
CA LYS A 38 -16.93 8.75 -11.62
C LYS A 38 -18.09 9.69 -11.88
N GLN A 39 -18.96 9.89 -10.90
CA GLN A 39 -20.09 10.81 -11.01
C GLN A 39 -19.63 12.27 -11.20
N GLU A 40 -18.58 12.72 -10.51
CA GLU A 40 -18.13 14.12 -10.61
C GLU A 40 -17.31 14.40 -11.87
N PHE A 41 -16.41 13.49 -12.27
CA PHE A 41 -15.45 13.77 -13.35
C PHE A 41 -15.74 13.07 -14.68
N LEU A 42 -16.57 12.02 -14.67
CA LEU A 42 -16.75 11.12 -15.81
C LEU A 42 -18.23 10.89 -16.17
N ALA A 43 -19.15 11.62 -15.54
CA ALA A 43 -20.57 11.51 -15.86
C ALA A 43 -20.84 11.84 -17.34
N GLY A 44 -21.58 10.95 -18.01
CA GLY A 44 -21.90 11.07 -19.43
C GLY A 44 -20.80 10.63 -20.39
N ASP A 45 -19.63 10.19 -19.90
CA ASP A 45 -18.57 9.65 -20.74
C ASP A 45 -18.80 8.15 -21.05
N PRO A 46 -18.91 7.75 -22.34
CA PRO A 46 -19.06 6.34 -22.73
C PRO A 46 -17.89 5.45 -22.27
N ASN A 47 -16.71 6.03 -22.03
CA ASN A 47 -15.49 5.35 -21.59
C ASN A 47 -15.15 5.63 -20.11
N GLN A 48 -16.14 5.95 -19.27
CA GLN A 48 -15.93 6.25 -17.85
C GLN A 48 -15.14 5.16 -17.10
N ASN A 49 -15.40 3.86 -17.38
CA ASN A 49 -14.69 2.78 -16.71
C ASN A 49 -13.23 2.69 -17.17
N GLY A 50 -12.95 2.86 -18.48
CA GLY A 50 -11.58 2.92 -18.98
C GLY A 50 -10.80 4.07 -18.34
N LYS A 51 -11.41 5.25 -18.24
CA LYS A 51 -10.80 6.42 -17.59
C LYS A 51 -10.60 6.22 -16.09
N ALA A 52 -11.60 5.72 -15.37
CA ALA A 52 -11.48 5.42 -13.94
C ALA A 52 -10.33 4.44 -13.65
N GLY A 53 -10.18 3.41 -14.50
CA GLY A 53 -9.07 2.46 -14.42
C GLY A 53 -7.68 3.08 -14.65
N LEU A 54 -7.59 4.21 -15.39
CA LEU A 54 -6.32 4.92 -15.57
C LEU A 54 -5.78 5.51 -14.27
N TRP A 55 -6.63 5.87 -13.29
CA TRP A 55 -6.15 6.37 -11.99
C TRP A 55 -5.34 5.30 -11.24
N THR A 56 -5.87 4.08 -11.15
CA THR A 56 -5.16 2.94 -10.55
C THR A 56 -3.95 2.54 -11.40
N THR A 57 -4.08 2.57 -12.73
CA THR A 57 -2.98 2.22 -13.65
C THR A 57 -1.82 3.20 -13.56
N ALA A 58 -2.08 4.51 -13.46
CA ALA A 58 -1.06 5.53 -13.30
C ALA A 58 -0.26 5.32 -12.01
N PHE A 59 -0.95 5.03 -10.90
CA PHE A 59 -0.30 4.62 -9.64
C PHE A 59 0.60 3.39 -9.84
N LEU A 60 0.10 2.31 -10.43
CA LEU A 60 0.86 1.08 -10.62
C LEU A 60 2.08 1.25 -11.53
N ILE A 61 1.94 1.97 -12.64
CA ILE A 61 3.02 2.23 -13.59
C ILE A 61 4.12 3.06 -12.93
N SER A 62 3.75 4.18 -12.30
CA SER A 62 4.73 5.04 -11.61
C SER A 62 5.45 4.31 -10.49
N TYR A 63 4.73 3.49 -9.70
CA TYR A 63 5.32 2.61 -8.69
C TYR A 63 6.31 1.62 -9.31
N MET A 64 5.91 0.92 -10.38
CA MET A 64 6.73 -0.11 -11.04
C MET A 64 8.06 0.46 -11.57
N PHE A 65 8.03 1.63 -12.20
CA PHE A 65 9.23 2.25 -12.78
C PHE A 65 10.14 2.87 -11.71
N THR A 66 9.59 3.35 -10.59
CA THR A 66 10.38 4.01 -9.55
C THR A 66 10.89 3.06 -8.47
N ALA A 67 10.24 1.93 -8.22
CA ALA A 67 10.67 0.97 -7.19
C ALA A 67 12.13 0.49 -7.35
N PRO A 68 12.66 0.19 -8.55
CA PRO A 68 14.07 -0.15 -8.71
C PRO A 68 15.02 1.00 -8.37
N ILE A 69 14.63 2.25 -8.68
CA ILE A 69 15.40 3.46 -8.38
C ILE A 69 15.48 3.64 -6.86
N PHE A 70 14.35 3.51 -6.17
CA PHE A 70 14.31 3.58 -4.71
C PHE A 70 15.04 2.42 -4.03
N GLY A 71 14.99 1.21 -4.60
CA GLY A 71 15.81 0.08 -4.13
C GLY A 71 17.31 0.41 -4.19
N TRP A 72 17.77 0.95 -5.31
CA TRP A 72 19.16 1.41 -5.45
C TRP A 72 19.52 2.55 -4.50
N LEU A 73 18.59 3.49 -4.24
CA LEU A 73 18.77 4.55 -3.27
C LEU A 73 18.84 4.01 -1.83
N ALA A 74 18.02 3.02 -1.49
CA ALA A 74 17.98 2.38 -0.17
C ALA A 74 19.31 1.69 0.18
N ASP A 75 20.06 1.22 -0.82
CA ASP A 75 21.38 0.62 -0.63
C ASP A 75 22.50 1.65 -0.41
N ARG A 76 22.29 2.93 -0.77
CA ARG A 76 23.32 3.98 -0.74
C ARG A 76 23.09 5.07 0.29
N PHE A 77 21.84 5.34 0.62
CA PHE A 77 21.42 6.38 1.54
C PHE A 77 20.80 5.77 2.78
N SER A 78 20.56 6.58 3.81
CA SER A 78 19.81 6.10 4.98
C SER A 78 18.41 5.70 4.54
N ARG A 79 18.03 4.46 4.85
CA ARG A 79 16.71 3.90 4.56
C ARG A 79 15.62 4.63 5.32
N TRP A 80 15.92 5.15 6.52
CA TRP A 80 14.97 5.97 7.28
C TRP A 80 14.70 7.33 6.63
N ILE A 81 15.72 8.00 6.09
CA ILE A 81 15.53 9.24 5.33
C ILE A 81 14.70 8.95 4.07
N LEU A 82 15.02 7.87 3.36
CA LEU A 82 14.28 7.45 2.17
C LEU A 82 12.80 7.17 2.49
N ILE A 83 12.53 6.38 3.53
CA ILE A 83 11.17 6.08 3.98
C ILE A 83 10.46 7.38 4.40
N GLY A 84 11.11 8.23 5.20
CA GLY A 84 10.51 9.49 5.66
C GLY A 84 10.13 10.42 4.51
N THR A 85 11.01 10.62 3.52
CA THR A 85 10.70 11.46 2.35
C THR A 85 9.63 10.84 1.46
N SER A 86 9.66 9.52 1.27
CA SER A 86 8.62 8.77 0.57
C SER A 86 7.24 8.93 1.23
N VAL A 87 7.16 8.75 2.55
CA VAL A 87 5.93 8.90 3.34
C VAL A 87 5.38 10.31 3.19
N ALA A 88 6.24 11.32 3.32
CA ALA A 88 5.85 12.71 3.15
C ALA A 88 5.32 12.98 1.73
N LEU A 89 6.01 12.46 0.70
CA LEU A 89 5.63 12.65 -0.69
C LEU A 89 4.26 12.06 -1.00
N TRP A 90 4.01 10.79 -0.65
CA TRP A 90 2.70 10.19 -0.93
C TRP A 90 1.59 10.85 -0.10
N SER A 91 1.86 11.22 1.16
CA SER A 91 0.87 11.86 2.02
C SER A 91 0.44 13.22 1.46
N LEU A 92 1.38 14.04 0.98
CA LEU A 92 1.09 15.31 0.33
C LEU A 92 0.36 15.11 -1.02
N ALA A 93 0.75 14.10 -1.80
CA ALA A 93 0.07 13.78 -3.06
C ALA A 93 -1.36 13.27 -2.84
N SER A 94 -1.60 12.50 -1.79
CA SER A 94 -2.94 12.10 -1.36
C SER A 94 -3.76 13.30 -0.94
N GLY A 95 -3.23 14.21 -0.12
CA GLY A 95 -3.88 15.49 0.18
C GLY A 95 -4.21 16.32 -1.07
N TRP A 96 -3.28 16.39 -2.03
CA TRP A 96 -3.50 17.07 -3.30
C TRP A 96 -4.63 16.44 -4.13
N SER A 97 -4.88 15.14 -3.97
CA SER A 97 -6.01 14.45 -4.60
C SER A 97 -7.36 15.01 -4.15
N GLY A 98 -7.47 15.39 -2.87
CA GLY A 98 -8.67 16.04 -2.36
C GLY A 98 -8.93 17.42 -3.00
N LEU A 99 -7.87 18.10 -3.48
CA LEU A 99 -7.97 19.37 -4.22
C LEU A 99 -8.21 19.18 -5.72
N ALA A 100 -8.35 17.95 -6.23
CA ALA A 100 -8.46 17.71 -7.65
C ALA A 100 -9.75 18.33 -8.23
N THR A 101 -9.60 19.17 -9.25
CA THR A 101 -10.70 19.83 -9.98
C THR A 101 -10.99 19.18 -11.34
N SER A 102 -10.17 18.21 -11.75
CA SER A 102 -10.35 17.51 -13.01
C SER A 102 -9.76 16.10 -12.96
N PHE A 103 -10.18 15.27 -13.91
CA PHE A 103 -9.62 13.94 -14.17
C PHE A 103 -8.08 13.96 -14.24
N GLY A 104 -7.51 14.95 -14.95
CA GLY A 104 -6.06 15.06 -15.17
C GLY A 104 -5.28 15.39 -13.90
N VAL A 105 -5.82 16.25 -13.04
CA VAL A 105 -5.20 16.54 -11.73
C VAL A 105 -5.16 15.28 -10.88
N LEU A 106 -6.28 14.53 -10.83
CA LEU A 106 -6.32 13.28 -10.07
C LEU A 106 -5.35 12.24 -10.65
N LEU A 107 -5.27 12.12 -11.98
CA LEU A 107 -4.29 11.26 -12.64
C LEU A 107 -2.85 11.61 -12.26
N CYS A 108 -2.48 12.90 -12.25
CA CYS A 108 -1.18 13.37 -11.81
C CYS A 108 -0.91 13.02 -10.34
N THR A 109 -1.87 13.26 -9.45
CA THR A 109 -1.70 12.92 -8.03
C THR A 109 -1.44 11.43 -7.82
N ARG A 110 -2.10 10.55 -8.59
CA ARG A 110 -1.86 9.10 -8.54
C ARG A 110 -0.44 8.71 -8.96
N LEU A 111 0.15 9.41 -9.93
CA LEU A 111 1.56 9.22 -10.29
C LEU A 111 2.46 9.56 -9.10
N PHE A 112 2.24 10.69 -8.43
CA PHE A 112 3.05 11.10 -7.27
C PHE A 112 2.89 10.18 -6.06
N VAL A 113 1.66 9.69 -5.81
CA VAL A 113 1.42 8.66 -4.78
C VAL A 113 2.22 7.40 -5.12
N GLY A 114 2.18 6.92 -6.36
CA GLY A 114 2.94 5.74 -6.78
C GLY A 114 4.45 5.90 -6.63
N ILE A 115 4.98 7.08 -6.99
CA ILE A 115 6.40 7.42 -6.78
C ILE A 115 6.76 7.41 -5.29
N GLY A 116 5.92 8.02 -4.44
CA GLY A 116 6.16 8.07 -3.00
C GLY A 116 6.17 6.67 -2.38
N GLU A 117 5.14 5.87 -2.64
CA GLU A 117 5.00 4.54 -2.06
C GLU A 117 6.09 3.55 -2.50
N ALA A 118 6.66 3.74 -3.70
CA ALA A 118 7.72 2.90 -4.24
C ALA A 118 8.99 2.85 -3.36
N GLY A 119 9.23 3.88 -2.55
CA GLY A 119 10.39 3.92 -1.65
C GLY A 119 10.24 3.12 -0.37
N TYR A 120 9.01 2.80 0.03
CA TYR A 120 8.75 2.09 1.27
C TYR A 120 8.93 0.57 1.14
N GLY A 121 8.39 -0.01 0.06
CA GLY A 121 8.42 -1.45 -0.21
C GLY A 121 9.80 -2.12 -0.17
N PRO A 122 10.84 -1.59 -0.84
CA PRO A 122 12.18 -2.18 -0.82
C PRO A 122 12.96 -1.85 0.47
N ALA A 123 12.72 -0.70 1.10
CA ALA A 123 13.51 -0.26 2.25
C ALA A 123 13.05 -0.89 3.57
N ALA A 124 11.75 -0.94 3.85
CA ALA A 124 11.22 -1.36 5.15
C ALA A 124 11.58 -2.81 5.54
N PRO A 125 11.42 -3.84 4.68
CA PRO A 125 11.77 -5.22 5.04
C PRO A 125 13.27 -5.40 5.29
N THR A 126 14.13 -4.61 4.65
CA THR A 126 15.59 -4.70 4.86
C THR A 126 16.00 -4.15 6.23
N ILE A 127 15.36 -3.07 6.71
CA ILE A 127 15.55 -2.58 8.09
C ILE A 127 15.17 -3.65 9.10
N ILE A 128 14.02 -4.32 8.90
CA ILE A 128 13.57 -5.42 9.76
C ILE A 128 14.58 -6.57 9.73
N ALA A 129 15.11 -6.89 8.54
CA ALA A 129 16.10 -7.94 8.37
C ALA A 129 17.40 -7.64 9.15
N ASP A 130 17.86 -6.40 9.19
CA ASP A 130 19.06 -6.01 9.94
C ASP A 130 18.85 -5.95 11.46
N LEU A 131 17.63 -5.67 11.91
CA LEU A 131 17.30 -5.56 13.33
C LEU A 131 17.03 -6.90 14.00
N TYR A 132 16.50 -7.88 13.27
CA TYR A 132 16.06 -9.16 13.83
C TYR A 132 16.86 -10.36 13.28
N PRO A 133 17.27 -11.31 14.15
CA PRO A 133 18.03 -12.48 13.73
C PRO A 133 17.19 -13.40 12.85
N LEU A 134 17.85 -14.15 11.97
CA LEU A 134 17.24 -15.08 11.01
C LEU A 134 16.16 -15.98 11.63
N LYS A 135 16.39 -16.51 12.84
CA LYS A 135 15.45 -17.40 13.55
C LYS A 135 14.09 -16.77 13.87
N THR A 136 14.03 -15.47 14.11
CA THR A 136 12.78 -14.75 14.47
C THR A 136 12.30 -13.82 13.36
N ARG A 137 13.13 -13.56 12.35
CA ARG A 137 12.85 -12.62 11.25
C ARG A 137 11.57 -12.95 10.50
N GLY A 138 11.33 -14.22 10.19
CA GLY A 138 10.11 -14.66 9.49
C GLY A 138 8.83 -14.28 10.25
N ARG A 139 8.79 -14.52 11.57
CA ARG A 139 7.65 -14.14 12.42
C ARG A 139 7.44 -12.63 12.49
N VAL A 140 8.52 -11.85 12.51
CA VAL A 140 8.44 -10.38 12.52
C VAL A 140 7.94 -9.83 11.19
N LEU A 141 8.42 -10.38 10.07
CA LEU A 141 7.92 -10.06 8.73
C LEU A 141 6.45 -10.46 8.57
N ALA A 142 6.01 -11.57 9.16
CA ALA A 142 4.59 -11.94 9.15
C ALA A 142 3.72 -10.86 9.80
N TRP A 143 4.09 -10.34 10.98
CA TRP A 143 3.40 -9.21 11.60
C TRP A 143 3.39 -7.96 10.73
N PHE A 144 4.52 -7.67 10.07
CA PHE A 144 4.62 -6.57 9.13
C PHE A 144 3.63 -6.75 7.96
N TYR A 145 3.52 -7.94 7.38
CA TYR A 145 2.63 -8.22 6.24
C TYR A 145 1.15 -8.38 6.62
N VAL A 146 0.83 -8.70 7.88
CA VAL A 146 -0.57 -8.67 8.37
C VAL A 146 -1.18 -7.26 8.26
N ALA A 147 -0.35 -6.21 8.25
CA ALA A 147 -0.82 -4.85 8.01
C ALA A 147 -1.46 -4.65 6.63
N ILE A 148 -1.17 -5.52 5.65
CA ILE A 148 -1.77 -5.46 4.30
C ILE A 148 -3.29 -5.65 4.37
N PRO A 149 -3.82 -6.84 4.71
CA PRO A 149 -5.28 -7.05 4.70
C PRO A 149 -6.02 -6.17 5.71
N VAL A 150 -5.41 -5.88 6.86
CA VAL A 150 -6.01 -5.01 7.87
C VAL A 150 -6.05 -3.56 7.39
N GLY A 151 -4.96 -3.06 6.79
CA GLY A 151 -4.90 -1.71 6.24
C GLY A 151 -5.85 -1.52 5.08
N SER A 152 -5.96 -2.51 4.17
CA SER A 152 -6.93 -2.48 3.07
C SER A 152 -8.36 -2.38 3.57
N ALA A 153 -8.73 -3.22 4.55
CA ALA A 153 -10.06 -3.23 5.15
C ALA A 153 -10.40 -1.88 5.81
N LEU A 154 -9.46 -1.31 6.55
CA LEU A 154 -9.60 0.00 7.15
C LEU A 154 -9.70 1.09 6.08
N GLY A 155 -8.93 1.00 5.00
CA GLY A 155 -8.97 1.94 3.87
C GLY A 155 -10.34 2.04 3.23
N TYR A 156 -10.96 0.88 2.93
CA TYR A 156 -12.34 0.86 2.41
C TYR A 156 -13.32 1.49 3.40
N ALA A 157 -13.37 0.97 4.63
CA ALA A 157 -14.32 1.41 5.64
C ALA A 157 -14.17 2.91 5.95
N TYR A 158 -12.94 3.39 6.08
CA TYR A 158 -12.62 4.80 6.31
C TYR A 158 -13.06 5.67 5.14
N GLY A 159 -12.68 5.32 3.91
CA GLY A 159 -12.93 6.17 2.75
C GLY A 159 -14.42 6.33 2.46
N GLY A 160 -15.19 5.24 2.52
CA GLY A 160 -16.64 5.27 2.37
C GLY A 160 -17.33 6.06 3.48
N LYS A 161 -16.93 5.83 4.73
CA LYS A 161 -17.54 6.52 5.89
C LYS A 161 -17.28 8.02 5.88
N VAL A 162 -16.07 8.45 5.54
CA VAL A 162 -15.73 9.88 5.44
C VAL A 162 -16.42 10.52 4.25
N ALA A 163 -16.52 9.81 3.11
CA ALA A 163 -17.22 10.30 1.94
C ALA A 163 -18.70 10.58 2.23
N ASP A 164 -19.38 9.70 2.97
CA ASP A 164 -20.77 9.88 3.37
C ASP A 164 -20.96 11.07 4.34
N LEU A 165 -20.06 11.26 5.30
CA LEU A 165 -20.21 12.28 6.35
C LEU A 165 -19.78 13.68 5.93
N LEU A 166 -18.71 13.80 5.12
CA LEU A 166 -18.05 15.08 4.84
C LEU A 166 -17.89 15.37 3.34
N ASN A 167 -17.95 14.37 2.46
CA ASN A 167 -17.52 14.33 1.04
C ASN A 167 -16.15 13.62 0.82
N TRP A 168 -15.97 13.01 -0.36
CA TRP A 168 -14.80 12.23 -0.77
C TRP A 168 -13.47 13.00 -0.66
N ARG A 169 -13.50 14.33 -0.82
CA ARG A 169 -12.32 15.19 -0.69
C ARG A 169 -11.69 15.09 0.69
N TRP A 170 -12.52 15.01 1.73
CA TRP A 170 -12.07 14.88 3.11
C TRP A 170 -11.43 13.52 3.41
N ALA A 171 -11.81 12.46 2.68
CA ALA A 171 -11.16 11.16 2.80
C ALA A 171 -9.66 11.26 2.46
N PHE A 172 -9.31 12.11 1.49
CA PHE A 172 -7.92 12.42 1.11
C PHE A 172 -7.24 13.46 2.01
N TYR A 173 -7.97 14.40 2.61
CA TYR A 173 -7.35 15.39 3.51
C TYR A 173 -6.99 14.81 4.87
N LEU A 174 -7.87 13.99 5.45
CA LEU A 174 -7.71 13.48 6.81
C LEU A 174 -6.60 12.43 6.94
N VAL A 175 -6.14 11.84 5.83
CA VAL A 175 -4.94 10.97 5.81
C VAL A 175 -3.63 11.78 5.88
N VAL A 176 -3.60 13.05 5.48
CA VAL A 176 -2.35 13.84 5.42
C VAL A 176 -1.70 14.01 6.81
N PRO A 177 -2.40 14.46 7.88
CA PRO A 177 -1.77 14.67 9.17
C PRO A 177 -1.10 13.42 9.77
N PRO A 178 -1.74 12.24 9.84
CA PRO A 178 -1.09 11.05 10.36
C PRO A 178 0.07 10.59 9.47
N GLY A 179 -0.05 10.71 8.14
CA GLY A 179 1.04 10.39 7.22
C GLY A 179 2.28 11.26 7.44
N LEU A 180 2.11 12.59 7.55
CA LEU A 180 3.20 13.51 7.83
C LEU A 180 3.80 13.32 9.23
N LEU A 181 3.00 12.97 10.23
CA LEU A 181 3.50 12.61 11.55
C LEU A 181 4.40 11.38 11.47
N LEU A 182 3.96 10.31 10.79
CA LEU A 182 4.76 9.10 10.60
C LEU A 182 6.03 9.39 9.80
N ALA A 183 5.97 10.24 8.78
CA ALA A 183 7.14 10.71 8.04
C ALA A 183 8.15 11.43 8.95
N ALA A 184 7.67 12.34 9.80
CA ALA A 184 8.50 13.08 10.74
C ALA A 184 9.22 12.13 11.72
N LEU A 185 8.51 11.12 12.23
CA LEU A 185 9.07 10.11 13.14
C LEU A 185 10.22 9.32 12.51
N CYS A 186 10.21 9.08 11.20
CA CYS A 186 11.30 8.40 10.51
C CYS A 186 12.63 9.17 10.60
N PHE A 187 12.62 10.51 10.57
CA PHE A 187 13.85 11.31 10.63
C PHE A 187 14.55 11.26 11.99
N PHE A 188 13.85 10.82 13.05
CA PHE A 188 14.43 10.60 14.38
C PHE A 188 14.99 9.19 14.57
N MET A 189 14.75 8.29 13.61
CA MET A 189 15.22 6.91 13.70
C MET A 189 16.66 6.78 13.25
N ARG A 190 17.42 5.95 13.97
CA ARG A 190 18.83 5.69 13.67
C ARG A 190 18.95 4.51 12.71
N GLU A 191 19.78 4.69 11.67
CA GLU A 191 20.09 3.64 10.71
C GLU A 191 20.72 2.42 11.43
N PRO A 192 20.15 1.21 11.27
CA PRO A 192 20.79 -0.01 11.76
C PRO A 192 22.12 -0.21 11.04
N ARG A 193 23.18 -0.57 11.78
CA ARG A 193 24.42 -1.03 11.13
C ARG A 193 24.09 -2.30 10.36
N ALA A 194 24.27 -2.28 9.03
CA ALA A 194 24.13 -3.46 8.20
C ALA A 194 25.02 -4.58 8.78
N THR A 195 24.41 -5.71 9.13
CA THR A 195 25.14 -6.86 9.68
C THR A 195 25.88 -7.66 8.60
N SER A 196 25.60 -7.39 7.33
CA SER A 196 26.27 -8.01 6.18
C SER A 196 27.31 -7.05 5.61
N GLU A 197 28.54 -7.53 5.40
CA GLU A 197 29.54 -6.81 4.62
C GLU A 197 28.91 -6.41 3.28
N ALA A 198 28.86 -5.11 3.01
CA ALA A 198 28.28 -4.56 1.79
C ALA A 198 29.17 -4.95 0.60
N LYS A 199 28.88 -6.11 -0.02
CA LYS A 199 29.30 -6.36 -1.39
C LYS A 199 28.57 -5.32 -2.24
N GLY A 200 29.31 -4.55 -3.02
CA GLY A 200 28.75 -3.50 -3.88
C GLY A 200 27.61 -4.03 -4.77
N PRO A 201 26.79 -3.13 -5.35
CA PRO A 201 25.60 -3.53 -6.08
C PRO A 201 25.96 -4.52 -7.19
N PRO A 202 25.20 -5.62 -7.34
CA PRO A 202 25.48 -6.59 -8.38
C PRO A 202 25.34 -5.93 -9.76
N PRO A 203 26.19 -6.29 -10.74
CA PRO A 203 26.09 -5.74 -12.09
C PRO A 203 24.74 -6.08 -12.73
N LEU A 204 24.26 -5.22 -13.64
CA LEU A 204 23.00 -5.42 -14.39
C LEU A 204 22.90 -6.80 -15.08
N ARG A 205 24.05 -7.41 -15.39
CA ARG A 205 24.14 -8.77 -15.96
C ARG A 205 23.61 -9.85 -15.01
N ASP A 206 23.77 -9.68 -13.71
CA ASP A 206 23.36 -10.68 -12.72
C ASP A 206 21.84 -10.73 -12.59
N TYR A 207 21.16 -9.59 -12.76
CA TYR A 207 19.70 -9.54 -12.86
C TYR A 207 19.16 -10.31 -14.07
N ARG A 208 19.88 -10.31 -15.20
CA ARG A 208 19.52 -11.16 -16.36
C ARG A 208 19.61 -12.65 -16.03
N GLY A 209 20.48 -13.02 -15.09
CA GLY A 209 20.60 -14.38 -14.59
C GLY A 209 19.33 -14.90 -13.93
N LEU A 210 18.55 -14.02 -13.27
CA LEU A 210 17.29 -14.38 -12.61
C LEU A 210 16.27 -14.96 -13.60
N PHE A 211 16.22 -14.45 -14.83
CA PHE A 211 15.32 -14.97 -15.88
C PHE A 211 15.68 -16.38 -16.36
N ARG A 212 16.88 -16.90 -16.01
CA ARG A 212 17.26 -18.30 -16.30
C ARG A 212 16.78 -19.26 -15.22
N ILE A 213 16.46 -18.76 -14.03
CA ILE A 213 16.01 -19.57 -12.90
C ILE A 213 14.52 -19.86 -13.10
N ARG A 214 14.18 -21.08 -13.55
CA ARG A 214 12.78 -21.47 -13.84
C ARG A 214 11.84 -21.24 -12.66
N SER A 215 12.25 -21.56 -11.43
CA SER A 215 11.43 -21.36 -10.24
C SER A 215 11.14 -19.87 -9.98
N TYR A 216 12.12 -18.99 -10.20
CA TYR A 216 11.94 -17.54 -10.10
C TYR A 216 10.94 -17.03 -11.14
N VAL A 217 11.10 -17.44 -12.40
CA VAL A 217 10.20 -17.00 -13.49
C VAL A 217 8.78 -17.49 -13.26
N LEU A 218 8.60 -18.78 -12.92
CA LEU A 218 7.28 -19.36 -12.66
C LEU A 218 6.60 -18.72 -11.44
N ASN A 219 7.33 -18.50 -10.34
CA ASN A 219 6.77 -17.85 -9.15
C ASN A 219 6.41 -16.39 -9.43
N THR A 220 7.26 -15.66 -10.16
CA THR A 220 6.98 -14.28 -10.55
C THR A 220 5.75 -14.20 -11.46
N ALA A 221 5.62 -15.11 -12.43
CA ALA A 221 4.46 -15.17 -13.31
C ALA A 221 3.17 -15.51 -12.53
N ALA A 222 3.23 -16.50 -11.64
CA ALA A 222 2.10 -16.88 -10.78
C ALA A 222 1.66 -15.71 -9.87
N MET A 223 2.61 -15.04 -9.22
CA MET A 223 2.33 -13.85 -8.40
C MET A 223 1.76 -12.70 -9.22
N THR A 224 2.21 -12.52 -10.47
CA THR A 224 1.68 -11.49 -11.38
C THR A 224 0.21 -11.76 -11.71
N VAL A 225 -0.12 -13.00 -12.10
CA VAL A 225 -1.51 -13.40 -12.42
C VAL A 225 -2.40 -13.28 -11.18
N MET A 226 -1.91 -13.73 -10.02
CA MET A 226 -2.63 -13.61 -8.75
C MET A 226 -2.87 -12.15 -8.36
N THR A 227 -1.85 -11.29 -8.44
CA THR A 227 -1.95 -9.86 -8.09
C THR A 227 -2.84 -9.11 -9.09
N PHE A 228 -2.83 -9.49 -10.36
CA PHE A 228 -3.75 -8.95 -11.36
C PHE A 228 -5.21 -9.25 -11.00
N ALA A 229 -5.51 -10.51 -10.67
CA ALA A 229 -6.86 -10.91 -10.29
C ALA A 229 -7.32 -10.22 -9.00
N ILE A 230 -6.51 -10.29 -7.93
CA ILE A 230 -6.83 -9.67 -6.63
C ILE A 230 -6.93 -8.15 -6.77
N GLY A 231 -6.00 -7.52 -7.49
CA GLY A 231 -6.00 -6.08 -7.73
C GLY A 231 -7.24 -5.61 -8.49
N GLY A 232 -7.67 -6.38 -9.51
CA GLY A 232 -8.91 -6.13 -10.22
C GLY A 232 -10.13 -6.18 -9.30
N PHE A 233 -10.30 -7.25 -8.52
CA PHE A 233 -11.40 -7.34 -7.56
C PHE A 233 -11.36 -6.21 -6.54
N SER A 234 -10.19 -5.91 -6.00
CA SER A 234 -10.02 -4.90 -4.97
C SER A 234 -10.32 -3.47 -5.48
N ALA A 235 -10.05 -3.18 -6.75
CA ALA A 235 -10.31 -1.87 -7.33
C ALA A 235 -11.78 -1.67 -7.74
N TRP A 236 -12.44 -2.72 -8.24
CA TRP A 236 -13.74 -2.61 -8.89
C TRP A 236 -14.93 -3.12 -8.06
N MET A 237 -14.70 -3.96 -7.05
CA MET A 237 -15.80 -4.56 -6.29
C MET A 237 -16.67 -3.53 -5.55
N PRO A 238 -16.13 -2.51 -4.86
CA PRO A 238 -16.97 -1.50 -4.22
C PRO A 238 -17.87 -0.75 -5.21
N ASP A 239 -17.31 -0.37 -6.36
CA ASP A 239 -18.04 0.32 -7.44
C ASP A 239 -19.13 -0.57 -8.05
N TYR A 240 -18.83 -1.84 -8.32
CA TYR A 240 -19.81 -2.82 -8.77
C TYR A 240 -20.95 -3.00 -7.77
N ILE A 241 -20.64 -3.16 -6.48
CA ILE A 241 -21.67 -3.33 -5.45
C ILE A 241 -22.55 -2.08 -5.37
N PHE A 242 -21.95 -0.89 -5.40
CA PHE A 242 -22.68 0.38 -5.31
C PHE A 242 -23.57 0.64 -6.53
N LEU A 243 -23.14 0.30 -7.73
CA LEU A 243 -23.91 0.57 -8.96
C LEU A 243 -24.96 -0.50 -9.24
N ASP A 244 -24.58 -1.78 -9.14
CA ASP A 244 -25.40 -2.90 -9.63
C ASP A 244 -26.08 -3.70 -8.52
N ARG A 245 -25.58 -3.62 -7.27
CA ARG A 245 -26.05 -4.44 -6.14
C ARG A 245 -26.56 -3.64 -4.94
N ARG A 246 -26.68 -2.31 -5.07
CA ARG A 246 -27.13 -1.44 -3.98
C ARG A 246 -28.50 -1.78 -3.39
N ALA A 247 -29.37 -2.44 -4.17
CA ALA A 247 -30.69 -2.88 -3.72
C ALA A 247 -30.63 -4.04 -2.69
N GLU A 248 -29.49 -4.74 -2.60
CA GLU A 248 -29.26 -5.81 -1.62
C GLU A 248 -28.91 -5.24 -0.22
N PHE A 249 -28.62 -3.95 -0.13
CA PHE A 249 -28.31 -3.25 1.11
C PHE A 249 -29.54 -2.50 1.64
N PRO A 250 -29.75 -2.45 2.97
CA PRO A 250 -30.82 -1.65 3.56
C PRO A 250 -30.73 -0.19 3.11
N PRO A 251 -31.85 0.44 2.70
CA PRO A 251 -31.87 1.86 2.37
C PRO A 251 -31.31 2.68 3.53
N SER A 252 -30.21 3.37 3.28
CA SER A 252 -29.52 4.18 4.29
C SER A 252 -29.01 5.47 3.64
N GLN A 253 -28.93 6.54 4.44
CA GLN A 253 -28.31 7.79 3.99
C GLN A 253 -26.80 7.62 3.75
N ASN A 254 -26.18 6.60 4.35
CA ASN A 254 -24.75 6.32 4.31
C ASN A 254 -24.49 4.98 3.57
N LEU A 255 -25.00 4.87 2.36
CA LEU A 255 -25.00 3.61 1.60
C LEU A 255 -23.59 3.20 1.18
N LEU A 256 -22.77 4.17 0.74
CA LEU A 256 -21.40 3.91 0.30
C LEU A 256 -20.56 3.38 1.46
N GLY A 257 -20.61 4.05 2.62
CA GLY A 257 -19.92 3.61 3.82
C GLY A 257 -20.38 2.26 4.34
N SER A 258 -21.66 1.89 4.15
CA SER A 258 -22.16 0.56 4.53
C SER A 258 -21.61 -0.55 3.62
N ILE A 259 -21.54 -0.29 2.31
CA ILE A 259 -20.95 -1.20 1.32
C ILE A 259 -19.47 -1.37 1.58
N ASP A 260 -18.73 -0.27 1.71
CA ASP A 260 -17.29 -0.28 1.95
C ASP A 260 -16.91 -0.91 3.28
N LEU A 261 -17.71 -0.71 4.34
CA LEU A 261 -17.51 -1.38 5.62
C LEU A 261 -17.68 -2.89 5.49
N THR A 262 -18.70 -3.34 4.75
CA THR A 262 -18.97 -4.77 4.52
C THR A 262 -17.84 -5.40 3.70
N PHE A 263 -17.43 -4.75 2.61
CA PHE A 263 -16.34 -5.20 1.77
C PHE A 263 -15.00 -5.20 2.51
N GLY A 264 -14.75 -4.17 3.33
CA GLY A 264 -13.60 -4.11 4.23
C GLY A 264 -13.59 -5.25 5.24
N ALA A 265 -14.72 -5.55 5.89
CA ALA A 265 -14.83 -6.66 6.83
C ALA A 265 -14.54 -8.01 6.17
N ILE A 266 -15.07 -8.24 4.95
CA ILE A 266 -14.77 -9.45 4.16
C ILE A 266 -13.28 -9.50 3.83
N THR A 267 -12.68 -8.39 3.40
CA THR A 267 -11.26 -8.29 3.06
C THR A 267 -10.37 -8.62 4.26
N ALA A 268 -10.68 -8.10 5.45
CA ALA A 268 -9.96 -8.41 6.67
C ALA A 268 -10.09 -9.88 7.04
N ALA A 269 -11.32 -10.43 7.06
CA ALA A 269 -11.56 -11.82 7.44
C ALA A 269 -10.87 -12.79 6.47
N ALA A 270 -11.11 -12.63 5.16
CA ALA A 270 -10.51 -13.46 4.13
C ALA A 270 -8.98 -13.32 4.10
N GLY A 271 -8.46 -12.09 4.21
CA GLY A 271 -7.02 -11.82 4.20
C GLY A 271 -6.28 -12.38 5.42
N LEU A 272 -6.86 -12.27 6.62
CA LEU A 272 -6.30 -12.87 7.83
C LEU A 272 -6.35 -14.40 7.77
N LEU A 273 -7.48 -14.98 7.38
CA LEU A 273 -7.62 -16.43 7.21
C LEU A 273 -6.62 -16.96 6.17
N ALA A 274 -6.52 -16.31 5.01
CA ALA A 274 -5.58 -16.70 3.95
C ALA A 274 -4.12 -16.62 4.42
N THR A 275 -3.76 -15.57 5.18
CA THR A 275 -2.40 -15.41 5.70
C THR A 275 -2.07 -16.48 6.74
N LEU A 276 -3.00 -16.78 7.66
CA LEU A 276 -2.81 -17.77 8.71
C LEU A 276 -2.80 -19.21 8.16
N CYS A 277 -3.79 -19.56 7.34
CA CYS A 277 -3.89 -20.87 6.71
C CYS A 277 -2.72 -21.10 5.73
N GLY A 278 -2.35 -20.09 4.95
CA GLY A 278 -1.22 -20.16 4.02
C GLY A 278 0.12 -20.35 4.73
N GLY A 279 0.35 -19.61 5.83
CA GLY A 279 1.54 -19.80 6.66
C GLY A 279 1.60 -21.20 7.28
N TRP A 280 0.50 -21.66 7.87
CA TRP A 280 0.42 -23.00 8.47
C TRP A 280 0.61 -24.13 7.46
N ALA A 281 0.02 -24.00 6.26
CA ALA A 281 0.19 -24.98 5.19
C ALA A 281 1.62 -24.98 4.67
N GLY A 282 2.23 -23.80 4.51
CA GLY A 282 3.63 -23.65 4.10
C GLY A 282 4.63 -24.22 5.10
N ASP A 283 4.34 -24.19 6.39
CA ASP A 283 5.19 -24.81 7.43
C ASP A 283 5.07 -26.34 7.48
N LYS A 284 3.98 -26.90 6.91
CA LYS A 284 3.68 -28.35 6.96
C LYS A 284 4.02 -29.12 5.67
N LEU A 285 4.10 -28.43 4.54
CA LEU A 285 4.43 -28.99 3.22
C LEU A 285 5.94 -28.94 2.96
#